data_AF-A0A532EPT5-F1
#
_entry.id   AF-A0A532EPT5-F1
#
_cell.length_a   1.000
_cell.length_b   1.000
_cell.length_c   1.000
_cell.angle_alpha   90.00
_cell.angle_beta   90.00
_cell.angle_gamma   90.00
#
_symmetry.space_group_name_H-M   'P 1'
#
loop_
_entity.id
_entity.type
_entity.pdbx_description
1 polymer ?
#
loop_
_entity_poly.entity_id
_entity_poly.type
_entity_poly.pdbx_seq_one_letter_code
_entity_poly.pdbx_strand_id
1 'polypeptide(L)'
;MTQWNIIHFMNATQEQQQDPHVIAKCETAYNAIKPKRAEVIEAALSVEGILDQVLLDLLVGRDAVKRARFTELILAAEFCTSFQKWKMLSRLMAAEPAYFMQLLDGDQKTLRNEIHALIEDRNKFAHGDLIVNVPESYAVDLRYYESGTKFLRITDQVLNELLARALRCRENLWKLHSNFGTDLKTAVF
;
A
#
# COMPACT_ATOMS: atom_id res chain seq x y z
N MET A 1 -9.50 -27.10 15.55
CA MET A 1 -10.67 -26.44 14.96
C MET A 1 -10.16 -25.38 14.00
N THR A 2 -10.14 -25.71 12.70
CA THR A 2 -9.53 -24.94 11.61
C THR A 2 -10.49 -23.86 11.12
N GLN A 3 -10.20 -22.62 11.48
CA GLN A 3 -11.03 -21.46 11.17
C GLN A 3 -10.70 -20.91 9.77
N TRP A 4 -11.71 -20.84 8.90
CA TRP A 4 -11.86 -19.95 7.73
C TRP A 4 -10.81 -19.99 6.61
N ASN A 5 -10.78 -21.07 5.83
CA ASN A 5 -10.51 -20.92 4.38
C ASN A 5 -11.83 -21.17 3.64
N ILE A 6 -12.82 -20.30 3.84
CA ILE A 6 -14.01 -20.32 2.99
C ILE A 6 -13.56 -19.74 1.65
N ILE A 7 -13.37 -20.61 0.65
CA ILE A 7 -13.14 -20.18 -0.72
C ILE A 7 -14.48 -19.71 -1.26
N HIS A 8 -14.54 -18.44 -1.64
CA HIS A 8 -15.72 -17.89 -2.28
C HIS A 8 -15.70 -18.24 -3.77
N PHE A 9 -16.77 -18.89 -4.23
CA PHE A 9 -16.97 -19.23 -5.63
C PHE A 9 -17.87 -18.18 -6.29
N MET A 10 -17.52 -17.74 -7.49
CA MET A 10 -18.39 -16.95 -8.37
C MET A 10 -18.75 -17.77 -9.59
N ASN A 11 -20.01 -17.68 -10.03
CA ASN A 11 -20.56 -18.37 -11.20
C ASN A 11 -20.51 -19.93 -11.14
N ALA A 12 -20.29 -20.52 -9.96
CA ALA A 12 -20.37 -21.96 -9.74
C ALA A 12 -21.82 -22.41 -9.52
N THR A 13 -22.25 -23.44 -10.24
CA THR A 13 -23.49 -24.17 -9.95
C THR A 13 -23.39 -24.93 -8.62
N GLN A 14 -24.53 -25.34 -8.04
CA GLN A 14 -24.53 -26.12 -6.79
C GLN A 14 -23.77 -27.46 -6.93
N GLU A 15 -23.86 -28.11 -8.08
CA GLU A 15 -23.13 -29.35 -8.38
C GLU A 15 -21.61 -29.11 -8.41
N GLN A 16 -21.17 -28.03 -9.07
CA GLN A 16 -19.75 -27.66 -9.12
C GLN A 16 -19.18 -27.27 -7.75
N GLN A 17 -19.99 -26.69 -6.86
CA GLN A 17 -19.57 -26.40 -5.49
C GLN A 17 -19.35 -27.65 -4.63
N GLN A 18 -19.87 -28.80 -5.07
CA GLN A 18 -19.71 -30.11 -4.41
C GLN A 18 -18.72 -31.02 -5.14
N ASP A 19 -18.31 -30.69 -6.37
CA ASP A 19 -17.35 -31.46 -7.15
C ASP A 19 -15.92 -31.32 -6.57
N PRO A 20 -15.31 -32.41 -6.06
CA PRO A 20 -13.96 -32.37 -5.48
C PRO A 20 -12.89 -31.87 -6.46
N HIS A 21 -13.05 -32.11 -7.75
CA HIS A 21 -12.08 -31.69 -8.76
C HIS A 21 -12.14 -30.17 -8.99
N VAL A 22 -13.34 -29.59 -9.00
CA VAL A 22 -13.54 -28.14 -9.09
C VAL A 22 -13.02 -27.45 -7.83
N ILE A 23 -13.31 -28.00 -6.65
CA ILE A 23 -12.82 -27.48 -5.37
C ILE A 23 -11.29 -27.46 -5.35
N ALA A 24 -10.63 -28.56 -5.72
CA ALA A 24 -9.16 -28.64 -5.74
C ALA A 24 -8.51 -27.62 -6.70
N LYS A 25 -9.13 -27.37 -7.87
CA LYS A 25 -8.68 -26.31 -8.79
C LYS A 25 -8.83 -24.92 -8.19
N CYS A 26 -9.95 -24.66 -7.51
CA CYS A 26 -10.17 -23.37 -6.84
C CYS A 26 -9.21 -23.16 -5.67
N GLU A 27 -8.94 -24.20 -4.87
CA GLU A 27 -7.92 -24.17 -3.83
C GLU A 27 -6.54 -23.84 -4.40
N THR A 28 -6.17 -24.48 -5.52
CA THR A 28 -4.90 -24.21 -6.19
C THR A 28 -4.80 -22.75 -6.64
N ALA A 29 -5.84 -22.22 -7.30
CA ALA A 29 -5.87 -20.83 -7.76
C ALA A 29 -5.84 -19.83 -6.59
N TYR A 30 -6.65 -20.08 -5.55
CA TYR A 30 -6.70 -19.24 -4.35
C TYR A 30 -5.35 -19.20 -3.62
N ASN A 31 -4.76 -20.38 -3.38
CA ASN A 31 -3.49 -20.50 -2.65
C ASN A 31 -2.32 -19.88 -3.42
N ALA A 32 -2.38 -19.86 -4.76
CA ALA A 32 -1.37 -19.16 -5.57
C ALA A 32 -1.43 -17.63 -5.39
N ILE A 33 -2.61 -17.04 -5.12
CA ILE A 33 -2.79 -15.59 -4.98
C ILE A 33 -2.62 -15.10 -3.54
N LYS A 34 -2.92 -15.95 -2.54
CA LYS A 34 -2.76 -15.61 -1.12
C LYS A 34 -1.39 -15.00 -0.75
N PRO A 35 -0.22 -15.55 -1.16
CA PRO A 35 1.07 -14.94 -0.86
C PRO A 35 1.27 -13.60 -1.59
N LYS A 36 0.79 -13.49 -2.84
CA LYS A 36 0.86 -12.24 -3.63
C LYS A 36 0.06 -11.10 -2.98
N ARG A 37 -1.06 -11.42 -2.31
CA ARG A 37 -1.81 -10.45 -1.49
C ARG A 37 -0.96 -9.91 -0.34
N ALA A 38 -0.24 -10.79 0.37
CA ALA A 38 0.65 -10.37 1.46
C ALA A 38 1.78 -9.47 0.93
N GLU A 39 2.39 -9.83 -0.20
CA GLU A 39 3.46 -9.06 -0.85
C GLU A 39 3.03 -7.62 -1.18
N VAL A 40 1.83 -7.43 -1.75
CA VAL A 40 1.29 -6.09 -2.04
C VAL A 40 1.10 -5.28 -0.75
N ILE A 41 0.59 -5.90 0.31
CA ILE A 41 0.39 -5.22 1.61
C ILE A 41 1.74 -4.84 2.23
N GLU A 42 2.71 -5.75 2.24
CA GLU A 42 4.05 -5.52 2.78
C GLU A 42 4.79 -4.43 2.00
N ALA A 43 4.69 -4.41 0.67
CA ALA A 43 5.26 -3.37 -0.17
C ALA A 43 4.71 -1.98 0.19
N ALA A 44 3.41 -1.87 0.42
CA ALA A 44 2.79 -0.62 0.86
C ALA A 44 3.20 -0.20 2.28
N LEU A 45 3.30 -1.16 3.22
CA LEU A 45 3.79 -0.89 4.58
C LEU A 45 5.26 -0.46 4.58
N SER A 46 6.08 -1.01 3.69
CA SER A 46 7.48 -0.57 3.52
C SER A 46 7.56 0.89 3.07
N VAL A 47 6.69 1.32 2.14
CA VAL A 47 6.58 2.74 1.73
C VAL A 47 6.14 3.61 2.91
N GLU A 48 5.16 3.17 3.70
CA GLU A 48 4.72 3.88 4.90
C GLU A 48 5.85 4.06 5.92
N GLY A 49 6.66 3.02 6.16
CA GLY A 49 7.79 3.10 7.09
C GLY A 49 8.83 4.15 6.68
N ILE A 50 9.06 4.34 5.37
CA ILE A 50 9.99 5.36 4.87
C ILE A 50 9.34 6.74 4.90
N LEU A 51 8.04 6.81 4.61
CA LEU A 51 7.25 8.04 4.79
C LEU A 51 7.37 8.55 6.23
N ASP A 52 7.29 7.67 7.23
CA ASP A 52 7.51 8.02 8.64
C ASP A 52 8.90 8.62 8.85
N GLN A 53 9.94 8.07 8.23
CA GLN A 53 11.30 8.64 8.31
C GLN A 53 11.38 10.04 7.69
N VAL A 54 10.73 10.27 6.55
CA VAL A 54 10.68 11.59 5.89
C VAL A 54 9.91 12.60 6.75
N LEU A 55 8.80 12.19 7.39
CA LEU A 55 8.05 13.06 8.29
C LEU A 55 8.85 13.41 9.53
N LEU A 56 9.56 12.45 10.13
CA LEU A 56 10.42 12.69 11.29
C LEU A 56 11.55 13.66 10.94
N ASP A 57 12.17 13.47 9.78
CA ASP A 57 13.19 14.36 9.27
C ASP A 57 12.66 15.80 9.18
N LEU A 58 11.55 16.01 8.47
CA LEU A 58 10.95 17.33 8.29
C LEU A 58 10.49 18.02 9.58
N LEU A 59 9.89 17.27 10.51
CA LEU A 59 9.20 17.86 11.66
C LEU A 59 10.09 17.98 12.91
N VAL A 60 11.03 17.07 13.09
CA VAL A 60 11.85 16.99 14.31
C VAL A 60 13.34 16.78 14.05
N GLY A 61 13.75 16.65 12.79
CA GLY A 61 15.15 16.47 12.38
C GLY A 61 15.77 15.18 12.91
N ARG A 62 17.08 15.22 13.18
CA ARG A 62 17.87 14.05 13.63
C ARG A 62 17.96 13.90 15.16
N ASP A 63 17.22 14.70 15.93
CA ASP A 63 17.19 14.59 17.39
C ASP A 63 16.51 13.29 17.82
N ALA A 64 17.27 12.36 18.41
CA ALA A 64 16.78 11.03 18.76
C ALA A 64 15.62 11.05 19.77
N VAL A 65 15.63 11.97 20.72
CA VAL A 65 14.59 12.06 21.76
C VAL A 65 13.31 12.61 21.18
N LYS A 66 13.40 13.67 20.36
CA LYS A 66 12.23 14.24 19.68
C LYS A 66 11.63 13.25 18.69
N ARG A 67 12.46 12.52 17.94
CA ARG A 67 12.01 11.46 17.03
C ARG A 67 11.26 10.37 17.77
N ALA A 68 11.82 9.82 18.85
CA ALA A 68 11.16 8.78 19.62
C ALA A 68 9.79 9.24 20.14
N ARG A 69 9.73 10.44 20.73
CA ARG A 69 8.46 11.02 21.21
C ARG A 69 7.46 11.25 20.09
N PHE A 70 7.88 11.80 18.96
CA PHE A 70 6.99 12.05 17.84
C PHE A 70 6.46 10.74 17.22
N THR A 71 7.30 9.72 17.11
CA THR A 71 6.88 8.40 16.68
C THR A 71 5.82 7.83 17.61
N GLU A 72 6.08 7.77 18.91
CA GLU A 72 5.18 7.16 19.89
C GLU A 72 3.85 7.91 20.02
N LEU A 73 3.91 9.24 20.14
CA LEU A 73 2.73 10.06 20.42
C LEU A 73 1.89 10.37 19.18
N ILE A 74 2.51 10.39 18.00
CA ILE A 74 1.86 10.80 16.75
C ILE A 74 1.87 9.66 15.73
N LEU A 75 3.04 9.28 15.18
CA LEU A 75 3.07 8.39 13.99
C LEU A 75 2.57 6.96 14.24
N ALA A 76 2.73 6.45 15.45
CA ALA A 76 2.28 5.14 15.87
C ALA A 76 0.88 5.16 16.54
N ALA A 77 0.30 6.34 16.74
CA ALA A 77 -1.01 6.47 17.37
C ALA A 77 -2.12 6.02 16.41
N GLU A 78 -3.19 5.44 16.96
CA GLU A 78 -4.31 4.88 16.17
C GLU A 78 -4.98 5.90 15.22
N PHE A 79 -4.98 7.17 15.60
CA PHE A 79 -5.54 8.24 14.76
C PHE A 79 -4.65 8.58 13.55
N CYS A 80 -3.35 8.28 13.60
CA CYS A 80 -2.39 8.63 12.56
C CYS A 80 -2.25 7.50 11.52
N THR A 81 -3.32 7.30 10.75
CA THR A 81 -3.34 6.30 9.68
C THR A 81 -2.39 6.67 8.53
N SER A 82 -2.06 5.72 7.65
CA SER A 82 -1.26 5.95 6.44
C SER A 82 -1.81 7.12 5.59
N PHE A 83 -3.14 7.30 5.57
CA PHE A 83 -3.80 8.41 4.91
C PHE A 83 -3.53 9.76 5.58
N GLN A 84 -3.48 9.81 6.92
CA GLN A 84 -3.10 11.03 7.64
C GLN A 84 -1.63 11.38 7.41
N LYS A 85 -0.74 10.39 7.42
CA LYS A 85 0.68 10.57 7.09
C LYS A 85 0.88 11.13 5.68
N TRP A 86 0.14 10.61 4.70
CA TRP A 86 0.11 11.14 3.33
C TRP A 86 -0.39 12.59 3.27
N LYS A 87 -1.43 12.94 4.04
CA LYS A 87 -1.92 14.33 4.16
C LYS A 87 -0.87 15.23 4.78
N MET A 88 -0.19 14.78 5.84
CA MET A 88 0.91 15.53 6.47
C MET A 88 2.01 15.83 5.46
N LEU A 89 2.48 14.82 4.71
CA LEU A 89 3.45 15.02 3.64
C LEU A 89 2.94 16.02 2.61
N SER A 90 1.70 15.88 2.14
CA SER A 90 1.11 16.78 1.15
C SER A 90 1.06 18.24 1.62
N ARG A 91 0.78 18.47 2.91
CA ARG A 91 0.80 19.80 3.52
C ARG A 91 2.22 20.33 3.67
N LEU A 92 3.17 19.49 4.07
CA LEU A 92 4.59 19.86 4.17
C LEU A 92 5.17 20.22 2.81
N MET A 93 4.84 19.50 1.74
CA MET A 93 5.25 19.85 0.37
C MET A 93 4.76 21.23 -0.06
N ALA A 94 3.58 21.64 0.38
CA ALA A 94 3.03 22.96 0.09
C ALA A 94 3.65 24.06 0.96
N ALA A 95 3.97 23.76 2.22
CA ALA A 95 4.52 24.71 3.18
C ALA A 95 6.03 24.93 3.00
N GLU A 96 6.78 23.87 2.70
CA GLU A 96 8.24 23.85 2.65
C GLU A 96 8.75 23.36 1.28
N PRO A 97 8.40 24.02 0.17
CA PRO A 97 8.71 23.54 -1.19
C PRO A 97 10.22 23.39 -1.43
N ALA A 98 11.06 24.16 -0.72
CA ALA A 98 12.51 24.12 -0.85
C ALA A 98 13.10 22.73 -0.54
N TYR A 99 12.53 22.02 0.43
CA TYR A 99 12.96 20.67 0.78
C TYR A 99 12.70 19.64 -0.33
N PHE A 100 11.71 19.91 -1.18
CA PHE A 100 11.26 18.98 -2.22
C PHE A 100 11.81 19.34 -3.61
N MET A 101 12.61 20.40 -3.75
CA MET A 101 13.21 20.80 -5.03
C MET A 101 14.10 19.72 -5.68
N GLN A 102 14.55 18.74 -4.89
CA GLN A 102 15.31 17.58 -5.39
C GLN A 102 14.44 16.57 -6.16
N LEU A 103 13.11 16.66 -6.00
CA LEU A 103 12.16 16.00 -6.88
C LEU A 103 11.82 16.99 -8.00
N LEU A 104 11.86 16.54 -9.25
CA LEU A 104 11.38 17.38 -10.37
C LEU A 104 9.92 17.77 -10.10
N ASP A 105 9.47 18.95 -10.56
CA ASP A 105 8.11 19.45 -10.28
C ASP A 105 7.00 18.44 -10.68
N GLY A 106 7.23 17.66 -11.73
CA GLY A 106 6.35 16.56 -12.13
C GLY A 106 6.37 15.36 -11.18
N ASP A 107 7.50 15.10 -10.53
CA ASP A 107 7.71 13.96 -9.62
C ASP A 107 7.03 14.19 -8.27
N GLN A 108 6.90 15.44 -7.82
CA GLN A 108 6.23 15.76 -6.56
C GLN A 108 4.73 15.42 -6.59
N LYS A 109 4.02 15.86 -7.64
CA LYS A 109 2.60 15.55 -7.82
C LYS A 109 2.41 14.04 -8.05
N THR A 110 3.30 13.45 -8.84
CA THR A 110 3.30 12.00 -9.11
C THR A 110 3.47 11.21 -7.82
N LEU A 111 4.46 11.54 -6.98
CA LEU A 111 4.72 10.87 -5.71
C LEU A 111 3.50 10.92 -4.78
N ARG A 112 2.87 12.09 -4.61
CA ARG A 112 1.67 12.20 -3.77
C ARG A 112 0.54 11.31 -4.27
N ASN A 113 0.29 11.32 -5.58
CA ASN A 113 -0.77 10.51 -6.18
C ASN A 113 -0.45 9.01 -6.08
N GLU A 114 0.82 8.62 -6.28
CA GLU A 114 1.26 7.23 -6.20
C GLU A 114 1.18 6.69 -4.76
N ILE A 115 1.57 7.47 -3.74
CA ILE A 115 1.39 7.09 -2.33
C ILE A 115 -0.09 6.94 -1.99
N HIS A 116 -0.92 7.88 -2.42
CA HIS A 116 -2.37 7.80 -2.20
C HIS A 116 -2.97 6.53 -2.82
N ALA A 117 -2.68 6.27 -4.10
CA ALA A 117 -3.14 5.08 -4.79
C ALA A 117 -2.62 3.79 -4.13
N LEU A 118 -1.38 3.79 -3.63
CA LEU A 118 -0.82 2.64 -2.91
C LEU A 118 -1.54 2.37 -1.58
N ILE A 119 -1.94 3.42 -0.85
CA ILE A 119 -2.75 3.29 0.37
C ILE A 119 -4.13 2.69 0.03
N GLU A 120 -4.77 3.18 -1.03
CA GLU A 120 -6.05 2.63 -1.51
C GLU A 120 -5.91 1.16 -1.89
N ASP A 121 -4.89 0.80 -2.66
CA ASP A 121 -4.65 -0.58 -3.07
C ASP A 121 -4.34 -1.48 -1.86
N ARG A 122 -3.51 -1.04 -0.93
CA ARG A 122 -3.29 -1.77 0.33
C ARG A 122 -4.60 -2.00 1.09
N ASN A 123 -5.50 -1.01 1.15
CA ASN A 123 -6.79 -1.18 1.80
C ASN A 123 -7.70 -2.17 1.05
N LYS A 124 -7.74 -2.13 -0.29
CA LYS A 124 -8.44 -3.13 -1.10
C LYS A 124 -7.92 -4.53 -0.79
N PHE A 125 -6.61 -4.71 -0.79
CA PHE A 125 -5.99 -6.01 -0.51
C PHE A 125 -6.09 -6.40 0.97
N ALA A 126 -6.13 -5.48 1.92
CA ALA A 126 -6.27 -5.81 3.34
C ALA A 126 -7.70 -6.24 3.69
N HIS A 127 -8.71 -5.57 3.14
CA HIS A 127 -10.11 -5.76 3.53
C HIS A 127 -10.97 -6.48 2.50
N GLY A 128 -10.48 -6.66 1.27
CA GLY A 128 -11.20 -7.36 0.22
C GLY A 128 -11.19 -8.88 0.37
N ASP A 129 -12.19 -9.51 -0.24
CA ASP A 129 -12.34 -10.96 -0.32
C ASP A 129 -11.78 -11.47 -1.65
N LEU A 130 -11.01 -12.56 -1.61
CA LEU A 130 -10.60 -13.25 -2.82
C LEU A 130 -11.70 -14.22 -3.25
N ILE A 131 -12.06 -14.17 -4.53
CA ILE A 131 -13.15 -14.96 -5.11
C ILE A 131 -12.64 -15.64 -6.37
N VAL A 132 -12.91 -16.95 -6.51
CA VAL A 132 -12.52 -17.73 -7.68
C VAL A 132 -13.68 -17.81 -8.67
N ASN A 133 -13.44 -17.44 -9.94
CA ASN A 133 -14.40 -17.55 -11.02
C ASN A 133 -14.45 -18.96 -11.61
N VAL A 134 -15.58 -19.63 -11.46
CA VAL A 134 -15.86 -20.99 -11.95
C VAL A 134 -16.89 -20.92 -13.08
N PRO A 135 -16.90 -21.84 -14.06
CA PRO A 135 -15.90 -22.87 -14.35
C PRO A 135 -14.84 -22.45 -15.37
N GLU A 136 -14.97 -21.29 -16.01
CA GLU A 136 -14.28 -20.99 -17.28
C GLU A 136 -12.80 -20.66 -17.16
N SER A 137 -12.36 -20.00 -16.07
CA SER A 137 -10.98 -19.50 -15.98
C SER A 137 -10.25 -19.82 -14.69
N TYR A 138 -10.96 -20.20 -13.61
CA TYR A 138 -10.41 -20.27 -12.25
C TYR A 138 -9.65 -18.99 -11.86
N ALA A 139 -10.00 -17.87 -12.51
CA ALA A 139 -9.35 -16.60 -12.27
C ALA A 139 -9.80 -16.01 -10.94
N VAL A 140 -8.88 -15.40 -10.22
CA VAL A 140 -9.14 -14.83 -8.91
C VAL A 140 -9.43 -13.34 -9.04
N ASP A 141 -10.58 -12.94 -8.51
CA ASP A 141 -10.97 -11.54 -8.35
C ASP A 141 -10.86 -11.14 -6.87
N LEU A 142 -10.40 -9.92 -6.64
CA LEU A 142 -10.52 -9.23 -5.36
C LEU A 142 -11.84 -8.47 -5.36
N ARG A 143 -12.78 -8.89 -4.51
CA ARG A 143 -14.02 -8.16 -4.24
C ARG A 143 -13.79 -7.19 -3.10
N TYR A 144 -14.08 -5.91 -3.31
CA TYR A 144 -13.95 -4.86 -2.30
C TYR A 144 -15.10 -3.85 -2.39
N TYR A 145 -15.28 -3.05 -1.35
CA TYR A 145 -16.33 -2.04 -1.28
C TYR A 145 -15.77 -0.63 -1.41
N GLU A 146 -16.20 0.09 -2.44
CA GLU A 146 -15.84 1.48 -2.68
C GLU A 146 -16.96 2.15 -3.48
N SER A 147 -17.88 2.84 -2.80
CA SER A 147 -19.13 3.34 -3.40
C SER A 147 -19.95 2.25 -4.10
N GLY A 148 -19.96 1.05 -3.52
CA GLY A 148 -20.56 -0.15 -4.08
C GLY A 148 -19.56 -1.29 -4.19
N THR A 149 -20.05 -2.49 -4.52
CA THR A 149 -19.22 -3.67 -4.73
C THR A 149 -18.44 -3.54 -6.04
N LYS A 150 -17.11 -3.62 -5.94
CA LYS A 150 -16.19 -3.63 -7.09
C LYS A 150 -15.38 -4.92 -7.11
N PHE A 151 -14.90 -5.25 -8.30
CA PHE A 151 -14.06 -6.42 -8.55
C PHE A 151 -12.78 -5.97 -9.25
N LEU A 152 -11.64 -6.48 -8.78
CA LEU A 152 -10.35 -6.33 -9.44
C LEU A 152 -9.84 -7.71 -9.81
N ARG A 153 -9.71 -7.98 -11.12
CA ARG A 153 -9.07 -9.20 -11.61
C ARG A 153 -7.59 -9.19 -11.25
N ILE A 154 -7.15 -10.19 -10.48
CA ILE A 154 -5.75 -10.32 -10.12
C ILE A 154 -5.03 -11.04 -11.25
N THR A 155 -4.20 -10.29 -11.98
CA THR A 155 -3.27 -10.81 -12.99
C THR A 155 -1.83 -10.49 -12.57
N ASP A 156 -0.85 -11.17 -13.16
CA ASP A 156 0.56 -10.86 -12.92
C ASP A 156 0.91 -9.44 -13.37
N GLN A 157 0.26 -8.93 -14.43
CA GLN A 157 0.43 -7.54 -14.84
C GLN A 157 -0.02 -6.57 -13.75
N VAL A 158 -1.22 -6.77 -13.19
CA VAL A 158 -1.74 -5.90 -12.11
C VAL A 158 -0.80 -5.93 -10.91
N LEU A 159 -0.33 -7.12 -10.51
CA LEU A 159 0.59 -7.25 -9.38
C LEU A 159 1.92 -6.54 -9.64
N ASN A 160 2.50 -6.74 -10.83
CA ASN A 160 3.75 -6.09 -11.21
C ASN A 160 3.61 -4.56 -11.22
N GLU A 161 2.48 -4.02 -11.69
CA GLU A 161 2.22 -2.58 -11.67
C GLU A 161 2.12 -2.02 -10.24
N LEU A 162 1.44 -2.74 -9.34
CA LEU A 162 1.33 -2.37 -7.93
C LEU A 162 2.69 -2.36 -7.23
N LEU A 163 3.48 -3.42 -7.42
CA LEU A 163 4.81 -3.56 -6.83
C LEU A 163 5.79 -2.54 -7.41
N ALA A 164 5.73 -2.28 -8.71
CA ALA A 164 6.54 -1.24 -9.35
C ALA A 164 6.18 0.15 -8.82
N ARG A 165 4.90 0.42 -8.53
CA ARG A 165 4.49 1.69 -7.89
C ARG A 165 5.08 1.82 -6.50
N ALA A 166 5.00 0.77 -5.68
CA ALA A 166 5.60 0.77 -4.35
C ALA A 166 7.12 1.03 -4.42
N LEU A 167 7.80 0.42 -5.38
CA LEU A 167 9.22 0.64 -5.62
C LEU A 167 9.54 2.11 -5.95
N ARG A 168 8.81 2.74 -6.88
CA ARG A 168 9.00 4.15 -7.25
C ARG A 168 8.75 5.09 -6.07
N CYS A 169 7.67 4.87 -5.32
CA CYS A 169 7.38 5.62 -4.09
C CYS A 169 8.55 5.51 -3.10
N ARG A 170 9.03 4.28 -2.88
CA ARG A 170 10.15 3.99 -2.00
C ARG A 170 11.42 4.73 -2.43
N GLU A 171 11.79 4.67 -3.70
CA GLU A 171 12.97 5.34 -4.23
C GLU A 171 12.89 6.86 -4.06
N ASN A 172 11.75 7.46 -4.36
CA ASN A 172 11.56 8.90 -4.24
C ASN A 172 11.53 9.38 -2.78
N LEU A 173 10.90 8.63 -1.87
CA LEU A 173 10.95 8.92 -0.43
C LEU A 173 12.36 8.73 0.14
N TRP A 174 13.10 7.72 -0.33
CA TRP A 174 14.50 7.53 0.06
C TRP A 174 15.38 8.71 -0.38
N LYS A 175 15.23 9.23 -1.60
CA LYS A 175 15.97 10.42 -2.05
C LYS A 175 15.75 11.59 -1.07
N LEU A 176 14.50 11.85 -0.70
CA LEU A 176 14.17 12.89 0.28
C LEU A 176 14.85 12.64 1.63
N HIS A 177 14.72 11.42 2.18
CA HIS A 177 15.29 11.07 3.47
C HIS A 177 16.83 11.10 3.51
N SER A 178 17.48 10.61 2.46
CA SER A 178 18.95 10.54 2.35
C SER A 178 19.59 11.91 2.24
N ASN A 179 18.92 12.86 1.59
CA ASN A 179 19.43 14.22 1.43
C ASN A 179 18.99 15.17 2.57
N PHE A 180 18.26 14.65 3.56
CA PHE A 180 17.95 15.43 4.75
C PHE A 180 19.25 15.78 5.52
N GLY A 181 19.55 17.07 5.59
CA GLY A 181 20.71 17.62 6.31
C GLY A 181 21.92 17.98 5.43
N THR A 182 21.94 17.62 4.15
CA THR A 182 22.94 18.18 3.20
C THR A 182 22.56 19.59 2.77
N ASP A 183 21.26 19.86 2.63
CA ASP A 183 20.74 21.16 2.17
C ASP A 183 20.23 22.04 3.33
N LEU A 184 19.82 21.45 4.46
CA LEU A 184 19.34 22.23 5.63
C LEU A 184 20.45 22.95 6.40
N LYS A 185 21.73 22.73 6.06
CA LYS A 185 22.84 23.54 6.59
C LYS A 185 22.84 24.98 6.08
N THR A 186 22.02 25.32 5.07
CA THR A 186 21.81 26.71 4.61
C THR A 186 20.44 27.27 5.00
N ALA A 187 19.51 26.45 5.49
CA ALA A 187 18.24 26.92 6.04
C ALA A 187 18.38 27.12 7.55
N VAL A 188 18.97 28.25 7.91
CA VAL A 188 18.90 28.81 9.26
C VAL A 188 17.42 29.11 9.55
N PHE A 189 16.86 28.44 10.55
CA PHE A 189 15.66 28.90 11.27
C PHE A 189 16.08 29.27 12.69
#